data_AF-A0A530AB39-F1
#
_entry.id   AF-A0A530AB39-F1
#
_cell.length_a   1.000
_cell.length_b   1.000
_cell.length_c   1.000
_cell.angle_alpha   90.00
_cell.angle_beta   90.00
_cell.angle_gamma   90.00
#
_symmetry.space_group_name_H-M   'P 1'
#
loop_
_entity.id
_entity.type
_entity.pdbx_description
1 polymer ?
#
loop_
_entity_poly.entity_id
_entity_poly.type
_entity_poly.pdbx_seq_one_letter_code
_entity_poly.pdbx_strand_id
1 'polypeptide(L)' 'EVECFVPDVNGVLRGKTLPVAKFLKSLDDRALYLPSSAFLVAIDGRYSGSIDEAFAYSDPDMRMVPDVSSL' A
#
# COMPACT_ATOMS: atom_id res chain seq x y z
N GLU A 1 17.01 2.73 -4.01
CA GLU A 1 15.61 2.25 -4.05
C GLU A 1 14.68 3.45 -3.89
N VAL A 2 13.37 3.30 -4.07
CA VAL A 2 12.37 4.35 -3.82
C VAL A 2 11.40 3.83 -2.77
N GLU A 3 11.12 4.64 -1.76
CA GLU A 3 10.14 4.33 -0.72
C GLU A 3 8.89 5.18 -0.96
N CYS A 4 7.74 4.53 -1.12
CA CYS A 4 6.47 5.21 -1.33
C CYS A 4 5.57 4.97 -0.13
N PHE A 5 5.20 6.03 0.59
CA PHE A 5 4.37 5.95 1.79
C PHE A 5 3.10 6.79 1.69
N VAL A 6 2.05 6.30 2.35
CA VAL A 6 0.79 6.99 2.59
C VAL A 6 0.39 6.72 4.05
N PRO A 7 0.09 7.75 4.86
CA PRO A 7 -0.37 7.53 6.23
C PRO A 7 -1.77 6.90 6.24
N ASP A 8 -2.01 5.95 7.16
CA ASP A 8 -3.35 5.45 7.46
C ASP A 8 -4.17 6.42 8.33
N VAL A 9 -5.40 6.04 8.67
CA VAL A 9 -6.32 6.85 9.49
C VAL A 9 -5.77 7.19 10.89
N ASN A 10 -4.79 6.42 11.38
CA ASN A 10 -4.12 6.66 12.66
C ASN A 10 -2.76 7.34 12.50
N GLY A 11 -2.38 7.72 11.26
CA GLY A 11 -1.11 8.35 10.95
C GLY A 11 0.07 7.38 10.81
N VAL A 12 -0.16 6.07 10.79
CA VAL A 12 0.92 5.09 10.59
C VAL A 12 1.27 5.01 9.11
N LEU A 13 2.56 5.11 8.78
CA LEU A 13 3.02 5.05 7.40
C LEU A 13 2.83 3.64 6.82
N ARG A 14 2.07 3.54 5.73
CA ARG A 14 1.86 2.31 4.96
C ARG A 14 2.40 2.50 3.55
N GLY A 15 2.95 1.45 2.95
CA GLY A 15 3.56 1.60 1.65
C GLY A 15 4.44 0.45 1.25
N LYS A 16 5.27 0.69 0.24
CA LYS A 16 6.25 -0.29 -0.23
C LYS A 16 7.51 0.37 -0.75
N THR A 17 8.62 -0.34 -0.59
CA THR A 17 9.90 -0.01 -1.21
C THR A 17 10.05 -0.79 -2.50
N LEU A 18 10.52 -0.13 -3.56
CA LEU A 18 10.75 -0.76 -4.86
C LEU A 18 12.01 -0.23 -5.54
N PRO A 19 12.65 -1.02 -6.43
CA PRO A 19 13.76 -0.54 -7.24
C PRO A 19 13.35 0.65 -8.10
N VAL A 20 14.28 1.60 -8.30
CA VAL A 20 14.05 2.84 -9.07
C VAL A 20 13.48 2.54 -10.46
N ALA A 21 14.02 1.55 -11.17
CA ALA A 21 13.54 1.16 -12.49
C ALA A 21 12.07 0.68 -12.49
N LYS A 22 11.63 -0.03 -11.43
CA LYS A 22 10.23 -0.45 -11.29
C LYS A 22 9.32 0.73 -10.96
N PHE A 23 9.80 1.68 -10.14
CA PHE A 23 9.06 2.89 -9.84
C PHE A 23 8.82 3.72 -11.10
N LEU A 24 9.88 4.01 -11.88
CA LEU A 24 9.76 4.77 -13.13
C LEU A 24 8.77 4.11 -14.10
N LYS A 25 8.89 2.79 -14.31
CA LYS A 25 7.94 2.05 -15.15
C LYS A 25 6.49 2.15 -14.65
N SER A 26 6.28 2.16 -13.32
CA SER A 26 4.94 2.28 -12.75
C SER A 26 4.28 3.65 -12.96
N LEU A 27 5.08 4.70 -13.21
CA LEU A 27 4.56 6.02 -13.55
C LEU A 27 3.92 6.02 -14.94
N ASP A 28 4.53 5.31 -15.90
CA ASP A 28 4.03 5.17 -17.27
C ASP A 28 2.79 4.25 -17.33
N ASP A 29 2.93 3.04 -16.77
CA ASP A 29 1.89 2.00 -16.85
C ASP A 29 0.74 2.21 -15.84
N ARG A 30 0.89 3.20 -14.93
CA ARG A 30 -0.01 3.47 -13.80
C ARG A 30 -0.25 2.23 -12.92
N ALA A 31 0.77 1.39 -12.79
CA ALA A 31 0.70 0.06 -12.17
C ALA A 31 1.41 -0.01 -10.80
N LEU A 32 1.20 0.99 -9.94
CA LEU A 32 1.71 0.98 -8.57
C LEU A 32 0.61 0.57 -7.60
N TYR A 33 0.53 -0.72 -7.26
CA TYR A 33 -0.51 -1.27 -6.38
C TYR A 33 -0.03 -1.60 -4.97
N LEU A 34 -0.93 -1.53 -4.00
CA LEU A 34 -0.75 -1.98 -2.62
C LEU A 34 -2.01 -2.78 -2.22
N PRO A 35 -1.89 -3.88 -1.48
CA PRO A 35 -3.06 -4.57 -0.95
C PRO A 35 -3.83 -3.68 0.03
N SER A 36 -5.16 -3.74 -0.01
CA SER A 36 -6.00 -2.95 0.90
C SER A 36 -5.80 -3.35 2.36
N SER A 37 -5.50 -4.63 2.59
CA SER A 37 -5.18 -5.18 3.91
C SER A 37 -3.99 -4.50 4.62
N ALA A 38 -3.10 -3.81 3.89
CA ALA A 38 -1.99 -3.06 4.49
C ALA A 38 -2.45 -1.99 5.50
N PHE A 39 -3.68 -1.49 5.36
CA PHE A 39 -4.30 -0.53 6.27
C PHE A 39 -5.06 -1.17 7.43
N LEU A 40 -5.22 -2.49 7.43
CA LEU A 40 -5.93 -3.23 8.46
C LEU A 40 -5.00 -3.80 9.53
N VAL A 41 -3.68 -3.85 9.27
CA VAL A 41 -2.69 -4.39 10.21
C VAL A 41 -2.50 -3.46 11.40
N ALA A 42 -2.88 -3.92 12.58
CA ALA A 42 -2.66 -3.27 13.86
C ALA A 42 -1.18 -3.35 14.30
N ILE A 43 -0.84 -2.60 15.35
CA ILE A 43 0.54 -2.50 15.86
C ILE A 43 1.14 -3.82 16.37
N ASP A 44 0.28 -4.78 16.75
CA ASP A 44 0.67 -6.12 17.18
C ASP A 44 0.85 -7.10 16.00
N GLY A 45 0.74 -6.59 14.75
CA GLY A 45 0.88 -7.35 13.52
C GLY A 45 -0.36 -8.16 13.15
N ARG A 46 -1.44 -8.08 13.93
CA ARG A 46 -2.72 -8.73 13.61
C ARG A 46 -3.58 -7.79 12.78
N TYR A 47 -4.43 -8.35 11.95
CA TYR A 47 -5.42 -7.55 11.25
C TYR A 47 -6.58 -7.17 12.17
N SER A 48 -7.05 -5.94 12.01
CA SER A 48 -8.23 -5.42 12.70
C SER A 48 -9.52 -5.87 12.00
N GLY A 49 -10.57 -6.08 12.79
CA GLY A 49 -11.86 -6.58 12.32
C GLY A 49 -11.94 -8.11 12.22
N SER A 50 -13.14 -8.61 11.96
CA SER A 50 -13.33 -10.00 11.52
C SER A 50 -12.92 -10.07 10.06
N ILE A 51 -11.67 -10.43 9.77
CA ILE A 51 -11.36 -10.99 8.45
C ILE A 51 -12.14 -12.30 8.40
N ASP A 52 -13.31 -12.29 7.81
CA ASP A 52 -13.98 -13.53 7.46
C ASP A 52 -13.17 -14.22 6.34
N GLU A 53 -13.42 -15.50 6.13
CA GLU A 53 -12.71 -16.25 5.08
C GLU A 53 -12.84 -15.53 3.72
N ALA A 54 -13.96 -14.88 3.43
CA ALA A 54 -14.19 -14.15 2.19
C ALA A 54 -13.20 -12.99 1.97
N PHE A 55 -12.92 -12.18 3.01
CA PHE A 55 -11.93 -11.11 2.92
C PHE A 55 -10.49 -11.64 2.85
N ALA A 56 -10.20 -12.76 3.50
CA ALA A 56 -8.90 -13.44 3.39
C ALA A 56 -8.66 -14.00 1.97
N TYR A 57 -9.72 -14.43 1.28
CA TYR A 57 -9.65 -14.95 -0.09
C TYR A 57 -9.64 -13.86 -1.18
N SER A 58 -10.09 -12.65 -0.89
CA SER A 58 -10.14 -11.55 -1.86
C SER A 58 -9.70 -10.23 -1.22
N ASP A 59 -8.38 -10.06 -1.07
CA ASP A 59 -7.78 -8.77 -0.71
C ASP A 59 -7.70 -7.89 -1.96
N PRO A 60 -8.50 -6.81 -2.07
CA PRO A 60 -8.51 -5.98 -3.25
C PRO A 60 -7.25 -5.10 -3.32
N ASP A 61 -6.70 -4.96 -4.52
CA ASP A 61 -5.59 -4.04 -4.77
C ASP A 61 -6.09 -2.58 -4.79
N MET A 62 -5.38 -1.71 -4.10
CA MET A 62 -5.50 -0.25 -4.24
C MET A 62 -4.36 0.31 -5.07
N ARG A 63 -4.65 1.33 -5.88
CA ARG A 63 -3.64 2.02 -6.67
C ARG A 63 -3.05 3.19 -5.89
N MET A 64 -1.74 3.17 -5.71
CA MET A 64 -0.98 4.30 -5.19
C MET A 64 -0.74 5.31 -6.31
N VAL A 65 -0.96 6.60 -6.02
CA VAL A 65 -0.70 7.70 -6.94
C VAL A 65 0.42 8.54 -6.34
N PRO A 66 1.64 8.48 -6.90
CA PRO A 66 2.75 9.30 -6.42
C PRO A 66 2.44 10.80 -6.57
N ASP A 67 2.66 11.55 -5.50
CA ASP A 67 2.63 13.01 -5.52
C ASP A 67 4.08 13.53 -5.62
N VAL A 68 4.44 14.08 -6.78
CA VAL A 68 5.79 14.63 -7.01
C VAL A 68 6.02 15.95 -6.30
N SER A 69 4.96 16.62 -5.81
CA SER A 69 5.07 17.88 -5.09
C SER A 69 5.44 17.69 -3.61
N SER A 70 5.34 16.47 -3.09
CA SER A 70 5.67 16.11 -1.70
C SER A 70 7.06 15.48 -1.53
N LEU A 71 7.93 15.61 -2.54
CA LEU A 71 9.31 15.11 -2.53
C LEU A 71 10.27 16.05 -1.80
#